data_AF-A0A351JSK0-F1
#
_entry.id   AF-A0A351JSK0-F1
#
_cell.length_a   1.000
_cell.length_b   1.000
_cell.length_c   1.000
_cell.angle_alpha   90.00
_cell.angle_beta   90.00
_cell.angle_gamma   90.00
#
_symmetry.space_group_name_H-M   'P 1'
#
loop_
_entity.id
_entity.type
_entity.pdbx_description
1 polymer ?
#
loop_
_entity_poly.entity_id
_entity_poly.type
_entity_poly.pdbx_seq_one_letter_code
_entity_poly.pdbx_strand_id
1 'polypeptide(L)'
;VLSGILPKDGNPFESYVPIRVDKILINKIYLAYYDSPKLQKYLQPIYVFEGNYTTVGSSAGQITLYYPAISGDYVLPVEDSTITTPITAK
;
A
#
# COMPACT_ATOMS: atom_id res chain seq x y z
N VAL A 1 4.93 0.32 5.29
CA VAL A 1 4.87 1.08 4.03
C VAL A 1 4.82 0.08 2.89
N LEU A 2 3.86 0.20 1.98
CA LEU A 2 3.85 -0.56 0.72
C LEU A 2 4.29 0.39 -0.40
N SER A 3 5.02 -0.13 -1.39
CA SER A 3 5.52 0.67 -2.52
C SER A 3 5.27 -0.01 -3.85
N GLY A 4 4.68 0.71 -4.80
CA GLY A 4 4.60 0.34 -6.21
C GLY A 4 5.64 1.15 -7.00
N ILE A 5 6.41 0.48 -7.86
CA ILE A 5 7.40 1.13 -8.70
C ILE A 5 7.15 0.71 -10.15
N LEU A 6 6.98 1.68 -11.03
CA LEU A 6 6.75 1.47 -12.45
C LEU A 6 7.83 2.19 -13.26
N PRO A 7 8.68 1.49 -14.02
CA PRO A 7 9.59 2.12 -14.99
C PRO A 7 8.82 2.98 -16.00
N LYS A 8 9.48 4.00 -16.56
CA LYS A 8 8.85 4.92 -17.52
C LYS A 8 8.16 4.20 -18.69
N ASP A 9 8.78 3.13 -19.18
CA ASP A 9 8.26 2.30 -20.27
C ASP A 9 7.74 0.94 -19.77
N GLY A 10 7.48 0.84 -18.45
CA GLY A 10 7.07 -0.39 -17.79
C GLY A 10 5.58 -0.67 -17.94
N ASN A 11 5.23 -1.95 -18.04
CA ASN A 11 3.86 -2.45 -18.05
C ASN A 11 3.46 -2.91 -16.63
N PRO A 12 2.37 -2.37 -16.03
CA PRO A 12 1.96 -2.74 -14.68
C PRO A 12 1.39 -4.16 -14.57
N PHE A 13 1.12 -4.83 -15.70
CA PHE A 13 0.63 -6.20 -15.74
C PHE A 13 1.74 -7.25 -15.93
N GLU A 14 2.99 -6.81 -16.09
CA GLU A 14 4.15 -7.69 -16.21
C GLU A 14 4.73 -8.09 -14.85
N SER A 15 5.56 -9.13 -14.86
CA SER A 15 6.26 -9.56 -13.65
C SER A 15 7.20 -8.47 -13.15
N TYR A 16 7.15 -8.21 -11.84
CA TYR A 16 7.97 -7.20 -11.20
C TYR A 16 9.46 -7.54 -11.31
N VAL A 17 10.26 -6.60 -11.83
CA VAL A 17 11.73 -6.68 -11.84
C VAL A 17 12.26 -5.70 -10.80
N PRO A 18 13.01 -6.18 -9.78
CA PRO A 18 13.60 -5.31 -8.77
C PRO A 18 14.57 -4.31 -9.40
N ILE A 19 14.42 -3.03 -9.02
CA ILE A 19 15.27 -1.93 -9.48
C ILE A 19 15.78 -1.13 -8.31
N ARG A 20 17.03 -0.68 -8.40
CA ARG A 20 17.65 0.17 -7.38
C ARG A 20 17.25 1.62 -7.59
N VAL A 21 16.48 2.16 -6.65
CA VAL A 21 16.09 3.57 -6.61
C VAL A 21 17.20 4.38 -5.91
N ASP A 22 17.58 5.51 -6.50
CA ASP A 22 18.59 6.44 -5.95
C ASP A 22 17.95 7.68 -5.33
N LYS A 23 17.03 8.33 -6.07
CA LYS A 23 16.30 9.52 -5.58
C LYS A 23 14.82 9.41 -5.89
N ILE A 24 14.02 10.02 -5.02
CA ILE A 24 12.57 10.11 -5.14
C ILE A 24 12.16 11.57 -5.02
N LEU A 25 11.30 12.03 -5.92
CA LEU A 25 10.62 13.32 -5.87
C LEU A 25 9.11 13.07 -5.75
N ILE A 26 8.52 13.41 -4.60
CA ILE A 26 7.08 13.31 -4.36
C ILE A 26 6.40 14.58 -4.84
N ASN A 27 5.39 14.42 -5.70
CA ASN A 27 4.68 15.53 -6.34
C ASN A 27 3.26 15.70 -5.78
N LYS A 28 2.66 14.61 -5.29
CA LYS A 28 1.28 14.60 -4.83
C LYS A 28 1.14 13.73 -3.58
N ILE A 29 0.41 14.25 -2.60
CA ILE A 29 0.07 13.56 -1.37
C ILE A 29 -1.42 13.73 -1.16
N TYR A 30 -2.13 12.63 -0.93
CA TYR A 30 -3.57 12.66 -0.68
C TYR A 30 -4.02 11.52 0.23
N LEU A 31 -5.19 11.70 0.83
CA LEU A 31 -5.85 10.69 1.65
C LEU A 31 -6.73 9.81 0.75
N ALA A 32 -6.64 8.50 0.93
CA ALA A 32 -7.48 7.51 0.27
C ALA A 32 -7.92 6.44 1.27
N TYR A 33 -8.68 5.46 0.80
CA TYR A 33 -9.14 4.31 1.58
C TYR A 33 -8.87 3.04 0.79
N TYR A 34 -8.58 1.93 1.48
CA TYR A 34 -8.50 0.63 0.81
C TYR A 34 -9.87 0.21 0.27
N ASP A 35 -9.88 -0.30 -0.95
CA ASP A 35 -11.04 -0.99 -1.49
C ASP A 35 -10.98 -2.47 -1.11
N SER A 36 -12.10 -3.02 -0.65
CA SER A 36 -12.22 -4.38 -0.14
C SER A 36 -13.44 -5.05 -0.75
N PRO A 37 -13.33 -6.30 -1.23
CA PRO A 37 -14.49 -7.03 -1.74
C PRO A 37 -15.51 -7.38 -0.63
N LYS A 38 -15.10 -7.32 0.64
CA LYS A 38 -15.98 -7.48 1.81
C LYS A 38 -16.40 -6.12 2.34
N LEU A 39 -17.68 -5.98 2.69
CA LEU A 39 -18.20 -4.79 3.35
C LEU A 39 -17.48 -4.56 4.68
N GLN A 40 -16.91 -3.37 4.84
CA GLN A 40 -16.23 -2.96 6.06
C GLN A 40 -17.15 -2.05 6.89
N LYS A 41 -17.17 -2.24 8.21
CA LYS A 41 -17.90 -1.36 9.14
C LYS A 41 -17.29 0.04 9.19
N TYR A 42 -15.96 0.12 9.10
CA TYR A 42 -15.20 1.36 9.07
C TYR A 42 -14.16 1.28 7.95
N LEU A 43 -14.05 2.36 7.18
CA LEU A 43 -13.04 2.46 6.14
C LEU A 43 -11.66 2.69 6.76
N GLN A 44 -10.63 2.08 6.17
CA GLN A 44 -9.25 2.21 6.63
C GLN A 44 -8.54 3.32 5.83
N PRO A 45 -8.22 4.46 6.45
CA PRO A 45 -7.58 5.57 5.77
C PRO A 45 -6.09 5.34 5.53
N ILE A 46 -5.61 5.75 4.36
CA ILE A 46 -4.20 5.69 3.96
C ILE A 46 -3.74 7.00 3.31
N TYR A 47 -2.51 7.39 3.59
CA TYR A 47 -1.81 8.39 2.79
C TYR A 47 -1.20 7.73 1.56
N VAL A 48 -1.47 8.33 0.39
CA VAL A 48 -0.88 7.95 -0.88
C VAL A 48 0.08 9.05 -1.30
N PHE A 49 1.33 8.67 -1.56
CA PHE A 49 2.38 9.55 -2.06
C PHE A 49 2.70 9.13 -3.49
N GLU A 50 2.49 10.02 -4.45
CA GLU A 50 2.81 9.79 -5.85
C GLU A 50 3.97 10.69 -6.26
N GLY A 51 4.90 10.11 -7.01
CA GLY A 51 6.10 10.80 -7.41
C GLY A 51 6.84 10.10 -8.53
N ASN A 52 8.03 10.63 -8.80
CA ASN A 52 8.96 10.04 -9.74
C ASN A 52 10.22 9.60 -9.01
N TYR A 53 10.87 8.56 -9.52
CA TYR A 53 12.17 8.12 -9.04
C TYR A 53 13.20 8.17 -10.15
N THR A 54 14.47 8.24 -9.76
CA THR A 54 15.62 8.09 -10.65
C THR A 54 16.54 6.98 -10.17
N THR A 55 17.22 6.30 -11.10
CA THR A 55 18.26 5.31 -10.83
C THR A 55 19.63 5.82 -11.29
N VAL A 56 20.67 5.09 -10.91
CA VAL A 56 22.01 5.29 -11.48
C VAL A 56 22.01 4.88 -12.96
N GLY A 57 22.41 5.78 -13.86
CA GLY A 57 22.46 5.50 -15.31
C GLY A 57 21.32 6.06 -16.14
N SER A 58 20.62 7.09 -15.64
CA SER A 58 19.59 7.85 -16.37
C SER A 58 18.22 7.17 -16.53
N SER A 59 17.99 6.00 -15.92
CA SER A 59 16.66 5.41 -15.87
C SER A 59 15.79 6.10 -14.81
N ALA A 60 14.50 6.22 -15.11
CA ALA A 60 13.52 6.86 -14.24
C ALA A 60 12.16 6.19 -14.38
N GLY A 61 11.25 6.52 -13.48
CA GLY A 61 9.87 6.05 -13.55
C GLY A 61 9.01 6.66 -12.46
N GLN A 62 7.84 6.07 -12.28
CA GLN A 62 6.87 6.49 -11.27
C GLN A 62 6.99 5.62 -10.02
N ILE A 63 6.73 6.24 -8.88
CA ILE A 63 6.67 5.56 -7.59
C ILE A 63 5.42 6.00 -6.84
N THR A 64 4.73 5.02 -6.26
CA THR A 64 3.59 5.23 -5.39
C THR A 64 3.85 4.57 -4.06
N LEU A 65 3.72 5.32 -2.97
CA LEU A 65 3.88 4.82 -1.60
C LEU A 65 2.54 4.87 -0.88
N TYR A 66 2.24 3.81 -0.13
CA TYR A 66 1.05 3.70 0.69
C TYR A 66 1.46 3.60 2.17
N TYR A 67 0.90 4.48 3.00
CA TYR A 67 1.16 4.53 4.42
C TYR A 67 -0.14 4.63 5.22
N PRO A 68 -0.34 3.79 6.27
CA PRO A 68 -1.50 3.92 7.14
C PRO A 68 -1.60 5.32 7.75
N ALA A 69 -2.79 5.92 7.71
CA ALA A 69 -3.02 7.24 8.31
C ALA A 69 -3.36 7.15 9.81
N ILE A 70 -3.55 5.95 10.34
CA ILE A 70 -3.85 5.66 11.74
C ILE A 70 -2.83 4.68 12.31
N SER A 71 -2.53 4.80 13.62
CA SER A 71 -1.70 3.81 14.31
C SER A 71 -2.37 2.44 14.31
N GLY A 72 -1.56 1.38 14.33
CA GLY A 72 -2.03 0.01 14.50
C GLY A 72 -2.86 -0.20 15.77
N ASP A 73 -2.62 0.61 16.80
CA ASP A 73 -3.38 0.60 18.06
C ASP A 73 -4.88 0.92 17.88
N TYR A 74 -5.23 1.57 16.77
CA TYR A 74 -6.61 1.94 16.43
C TYR A 74 -7.20 1.08 15.32
N VAL A 75 -6.46 0.08 14.83
CA VAL A 75 -6.95 -0.86 13.83
C VAL A 75 -7.70 -1.97 14.56
N LEU A 76 -9.00 -2.09 14.27
CA LEU A 76 -9.81 -3.17 14.83
C LEU A 76 -9.35 -4.52 14.26
N PRO A 77 -9.36 -5.60 15.06
CA PRO A 77 -9.15 -6.94 14.56
C PRO A 77 -10.14 -7.25 13.45
N VAL A 78 -9.70 -8.03 12.46
CA VAL A 78 -10.62 -8.58 11.46
C VAL A 78 -11.51 -9.58 12.19
N GLU A 79 -12.78 -9.22 12.41
CA GLU A 79 -13.78 -10.16 12.89
C GLU A 79 -14.00 -11.22 11.80
N ASP A 80 -13.37 -12.38 11.96
CA ASP A 80 -13.67 -13.53 11.14
C ASP A 80 -14.99 -14.14 11.63
N SER A 81 -16.06 -13.99 10.83
CA SER A 81 -17.40 -14.51 11.18
C SER A 81 -17.46 -16.04 11.30
N THR A 82 -16.34 -16.75 11.20
CA THR A 82 -16.23 -18.21 11.33
C THR A 82 -15.83 -18.70 12.73
N ILE A 83 -15.48 -17.82 13.68
CA ILE A 83 -15.11 -18.25 15.04
C ILE A 83 -16.34 -18.26 15.98
N THR A 84 -17.29 -19.15 15.71
CA THR A 84 -18.37 -19.50 16.66
C THR A 84 -18.06 -20.84 17.31
N THR A 85 -17.11 -20.87 18.24
CA THR A 85 -17.12 -21.91 19.27
C THR A 85 -16.50 -21.36 20.55
N PRO A 86 -17.26 -21.29 21.66
CA PRO A 86 -16.66 -21.02 22.95
C PRO A 86 -15.75 -22.20 23.31
N ILE A 87 -14.46 -21.92 23.46
CA ILE A 87 -13.54 -22.86 24.10
C ILE A 87 -13.92 -22.98 25.58
N THR A 88 -14.70 -23.99 25.93
CA THR A 88 -14.87 -24.42 27.32
C THR A 88 -13.50 -24.85 27.85
N ALA A 89 -12.94 -24.04 28.76
CA ALA A 89 -11.76 -24.39 29.52
C ALA A 89 -12.03 -25.65 30.37
N LYS A 90 -11.11 -26.60 30.35
CA LYS A 90 -11.07 -27.75 31.26
C LYS A 90 -9.81 -27.67 32.11
#